data_AF-A0A8T3LT62-F1
#
_entry.id   AF-A0A8T3LT62-F1
#
_cell.length_a   1.000
_cell.length_b   1.000
_cell.length_c   1.000
_cell.angle_alpha   90.00
_cell.angle_beta   90.00
_cell.angle_gamma   90.00
#
_symmetry.space_group_name_H-M   'P 1'
#
loop_
_entity.id
_entity.type
_entity.pdbx_description
1 polymer ?
#
loop_
_entity_poly.entity_id
_entity_poly.type
_entity_poly.pdbx_seq_one_letter_code
_entity_poly.pdbx_strand_id
1 'polypeptide(L)'
;MTTRRELAPRYDAAAVEPAIYERWMAADAFRPAEEAPLGAERFVITQPPPNVTGALHIGHALTATVEDILIRYHRMRGDDTLWVPGVDHASIGAQFVLDKIIAAEGESRASLGREPYLERMWRFMNETRSIIGEQHRRLGASIDWSRERFTMDEGSARAVRAAFKRLWDAGLVYRGEALVNWCPRCLTTISDLENVHHDETGTIWTIRYHLEREDGTPDPQRWISVATTRPETLLGDT
;
A
#
# COMPACT_ATOMS: atom_id res chain seq x y z
N MET A 1 -26.53 -43.94 -21.28
CA MET A 1 -25.56 -43.75 -22.38
C MET A 1 -24.60 -42.65 -21.98
N THR A 2 -23.39 -42.98 -21.53
CA THR A 2 -22.33 -42.00 -21.31
C THR A 2 -21.80 -41.57 -22.67
N THR A 3 -22.20 -40.40 -23.14
CA THR A 3 -21.58 -39.75 -24.30
C THR A 3 -20.11 -39.54 -24.00
N ARG A 4 -19.25 -40.31 -24.69
CA ARG A 4 -17.80 -40.18 -24.58
C ARG A 4 -17.45 -38.81 -25.15
N ARG A 5 -17.18 -37.84 -24.27
CA ARG A 5 -16.80 -36.49 -24.66
C ARG A 5 -15.40 -36.57 -25.29
N GLU A 6 -15.32 -36.41 -26.61
CA GLU A 6 -14.02 -36.32 -27.29
C GLU A 6 -13.30 -35.04 -26.85
N LEU A 7 -12.03 -35.18 -26.48
CA LEU A 7 -11.17 -34.05 -26.13
C LEU A 7 -10.73 -33.34 -27.40
N ALA A 8 -10.77 -32.01 -27.38
CA ALA A 8 -10.26 -31.20 -28.49
C ALA A 8 -8.77 -31.49 -28.72
N PRO A 9 -8.29 -31.46 -29.98
CA PRO A 9 -6.88 -31.74 -30.29
C PRO A 9 -5.92 -30.63 -29.82
N ARG A 10 -6.45 -29.46 -29.43
CA ARG A 10 -5.70 -28.34 -28.86
C ARG A 10 -6.40 -27.83 -27.61
N TYR A 11 -5.61 -27.51 -26.59
CA TYR A 11 -6.12 -26.87 -25.38
C TYR A 11 -6.37 -25.39 -25.66
N ASP A 12 -7.58 -24.94 -25.34
CA ASP A 12 -7.97 -23.52 -25.32
C ASP A 12 -8.24 -23.12 -23.86
N ALA A 13 -7.27 -22.43 -23.26
CA ALA A 13 -7.35 -21.95 -21.90
C ALA A 13 -8.54 -21.00 -21.69
N ALA A 14 -8.79 -20.11 -22.65
CA ALA A 14 -9.86 -19.12 -22.54
C ALA A 14 -11.25 -19.77 -22.50
N ALA A 15 -11.44 -20.88 -23.20
CA ALA A 15 -12.69 -21.64 -23.20
C ALA A 15 -12.88 -22.54 -21.97
N VAL A 16 -11.82 -22.81 -21.19
CA VAL A 16 -11.84 -23.84 -20.13
C VAL A 16 -11.69 -23.25 -18.73
N GLU A 17 -10.73 -22.34 -18.52
CA GLU A 17 -10.37 -21.83 -17.20
C GLU A 17 -11.50 -21.10 -16.46
N PRO A 18 -12.31 -20.21 -17.08
CA PRO A 18 -13.41 -19.54 -16.37
C PRO A 18 -14.37 -20.54 -15.72
N ALA A 19 -14.83 -21.53 -16.51
CA ALA A 19 -15.79 -22.52 -16.05
C ALA A 19 -15.22 -23.44 -14.94
N ILE A 20 -13.90 -23.67 -14.93
CA ILE A 20 -13.25 -24.40 -13.84
C ILE A 20 -13.27 -23.57 -12.57
N TYR A 21 -12.90 -22.29 -12.64
CA TYR A 21 -12.86 -21.43 -11.47
C TYR A 21 -14.25 -21.22 -10.88
N GLU A 22 -15.25 -20.99 -11.72
CA GLU A 22 -16.66 -20.91 -11.32
C GLU A 22 -17.12 -22.17 -10.57
N ARG A 23 -16.71 -23.36 -11.03
CA ARG A 23 -17.01 -24.62 -10.32
C ARG A 23 -16.34 -24.70 -8.95
N TRP A 24 -15.10 -24.24 -8.81
CA TRP A 24 -14.42 -24.20 -7.51
C TRP A 24 -15.11 -23.24 -6.55
N MET A 25 -15.51 -22.07 -7.03
CA MET A 25 -16.25 -21.08 -6.23
C MET A 25 -17.64 -21.61 -5.82
N ALA A 26 -18.38 -22.24 -6.74
CA ALA A 26 -19.69 -22.82 -6.45
C ALA A 26 -19.63 -23.98 -5.44
N ALA A 27 -18.49 -24.66 -5.36
CA ALA A 27 -18.25 -25.74 -4.41
C ALA A 27 -17.64 -25.27 -3.08
N ASP A 28 -17.42 -23.95 -2.90
CA ASP A 28 -16.71 -23.37 -1.75
C ASP A 28 -15.33 -24.02 -1.50
N ALA A 29 -14.65 -24.42 -2.58
CA ALA A 29 -13.50 -25.33 -2.54
C ALA A 29 -12.23 -24.77 -1.88
N PHE A 30 -12.21 -23.47 -1.58
CA PHE A 30 -11.05 -22.76 -1.03
C PHE A 30 -11.21 -22.41 0.45
N ARG A 31 -12.42 -22.51 0.99
CA ARG A 31 -12.69 -22.27 2.41
C ARG A 31 -12.12 -23.42 3.24
N PRO A 32 -11.44 -23.13 4.37
CA PRO A 32 -11.04 -24.17 5.33
C PRO A 32 -12.26 -24.97 5.81
N ALA A 33 -12.06 -26.24 6.15
CA ALA A 33 -13.12 -27.05 6.72
C ALA A 33 -13.61 -26.43 8.05
N GLU A 34 -14.91 -26.55 8.35
CA GLU A 34 -15.46 -26.03 9.62
C GLU A 34 -14.84 -26.73 10.83
N GLU A 35 -14.54 -28.02 10.69
CA GLU A 35 -13.73 -28.80 11.62
C GLU A 35 -12.47 -29.27 10.90
N ALA A 36 -11.31 -28.88 11.43
CA ALA A 36 -10.04 -29.36 10.93
C ALA A 36 -9.96 -30.89 11.09
N PRO A 37 -9.46 -31.63 10.08
CA PRO A 37 -9.28 -33.07 10.20
C PRO A 37 -8.43 -33.40 11.44
N LEU A 38 -8.77 -34.51 12.10
CA LEU A 38 -8.06 -34.92 13.31
C LEU A 38 -6.56 -35.11 13.01
N GLY A 39 -5.72 -34.31 13.68
CA GLY A 39 -4.26 -34.33 13.49
C GLY A 39 -3.75 -33.54 12.29
N ALA A 40 -4.59 -32.79 11.58
CA ALA A 40 -4.14 -31.88 10.52
C ALA A 40 -3.34 -30.71 11.09
N GLU A 41 -2.20 -30.41 10.47
CA GLU A 41 -1.46 -29.18 10.74
C GLU A 41 -2.17 -28.00 10.07
N ARG A 42 -2.02 -26.80 10.65
CA ARG A 42 -2.58 -25.57 10.08
C ARG A 42 -1.53 -24.88 9.24
N PHE A 43 -1.87 -24.53 8.00
CA PHE A 43 -1.00 -23.78 7.11
C PHE A 43 -1.71 -22.52 6.62
N VAL A 44 -1.22 -21.36 7.06
CA VAL A 44 -1.88 -20.07 6.79
C VAL A 44 -0.94 -19.14 6.05
N ILE A 45 -1.43 -18.57 4.94
CA ILE A 45 -0.79 -17.45 4.28
C ILE A 45 -1.72 -16.24 4.36
N THR A 46 -1.20 -15.12 4.84
CA THR A 46 -1.85 -13.82 4.67
C THR A 46 -1.34 -13.21 3.38
N GLN A 47 -2.24 -13.02 2.41
CA GLN A 47 -1.88 -12.36 1.16
C GLN A 47 -1.34 -10.95 1.48
N PRO A 48 -0.15 -10.57 0.97
CA PRO A 48 0.28 -9.19 0.97
C PRO A 48 -0.76 -8.36 0.22
N PRO A 49 -1.51 -7.48 0.91
CA PRO A 49 -2.67 -6.84 0.30
C PRO A 49 -2.19 -5.89 -0.81
N PRO A 50 -2.58 -6.10 -2.08
CA PRO A 50 -2.24 -5.17 -3.15
C PRO A 50 -2.81 -3.78 -2.89
N ASN A 51 -2.08 -2.76 -3.33
CA ASN A 51 -2.47 -1.37 -3.20
C ASN A 51 -3.60 -1.01 -4.19
N VAL A 52 -4.60 -0.24 -3.74
CA VAL A 52 -5.65 0.33 -4.61
C VAL A 52 -5.15 1.48 -5.49
N THR A 53 -4.06 1.27 -6.21
CA THR A 53 -3.44 2.27 -7.11
C THR A 53 -3.62 1.96 -8.59
N GLY A 54 -4.38 0.90 -8.93
CA GLY A 54 -4.67 0.49 -10.29
C GLY A 54 -4.73 -1.02 -10.45
N ALA A 55 -4.61 -1.49 -11.69
CA ALA A 55 -4.61 -2.91 -12.02
C ALA A 55 -3.29 -3.60 -11.62
N LEU A 56 -3.37 -4.90 -11.34
CA LEU A 56 -2.21 -5.74 -11.02
C LEU A 56 -1.29 -5.91 -12.24
N HIS A 57 0.01 -5.87 -11.99
CA HIS A 57 1.09 -6.21 -12.93
C HIS A 57 1.70 -7.61 -12.66
N ILE A 58 2.63 -8.04 -13.52
CA ILE A 58 3.27 -9.37 -13.48
C ILE A 58 3.92 -9.72 -12.13
N GLY A 59 4.46 -8.74 -11.40
CA GLY A 59 4.97 -8.96 -10.05
C GLY A 59 3.92 -9.52 -9.07
N HIS A 60 2.67 -9.05 -9.14
CA HIS A 60 1.58 -9.60 -8.33
C HIS A 60 1.25 -11.03 -8.76
N ALA A 61 1.24 -11.29 -10.08
CA ALA A 61 1.00 -12.63 -10.59
C ALA A 61 2.07 -13.62 -10.12
N LEU A 62 3.34 -13.20 -10.09
CA LEU A 62 4.44 -14.01 -9.53
C LEU A 62 4.20 -14.33 -8.05
N THR A 63 3.96 -13.31 -7.21
CA THR A 63 3.74 -13.50 -5.77
C THR A 63 2.54 -14.41 -5.50
N ALA A 64 1.40 -14.12 -6.13
CA ALA A 64 0.18 -14.92 -5.98
C ALA A 64 0.37 -16.36 -6.46
N THR A 65 1.15 -16.59 -7.53
CA THR A 65 1.44 -17.95 -8.03
C THR A 65 2.24 -18.74 -7.00
N VAL A 66 3.26 -18.14 -6.38
CA VAL A 66 4.08 -18.81 -5.35
C VAL A 66 3.23 -19.15 -4.13
N GLU A 67 2.42 -18.21 -3.64
CA GLU A 67 1.50 -18.43 -2.52
C GLU A 67 0.49 -19.54 -2.83
N ASP A 68 -0.13 -19.52 -4.02
CA ASP A 68 -1.11 -20.51 -4.43
C ASP A 68 -0.51 -21.92 -4.56
N ILE A 69 0.73 -22.05 -5.06
CA ILE A 69 1.44 -23.33 -5.10
C ILE A 69 1.60 -23.91 -3.70
N LEU A 70 2.01 -23.09 -2.72
CA LEU A 70 2.18 -23.53 -1.33
C LEU A 70 0.84 -23.93 -0.71
N ILE A 71 -0.19 -23.10 -0.87
CA ILE A 71 -1.54 -23.41 -0.36
C ILE A 71 -2.05 -24.72 -0.95
N ARG A 72 -1.97 -24.90 -2.27
CA ARG A 72 -2.43 -26.13 -2.92
C ARG A 72 -1.63 -27.34 -2.47
N TYR A 73 -0.31 -27.22 -2.36
CA TYR A 73 0.55 -28.30 -1.88
C TYR A 73 0.17 -28.76 -0.47
N HIS A 74 0.05 -27.83 0.48
CA HIS A 74 -0.35 -28.14 1.86
C HIS A 74 -1.78 -28.70 1.94
N ARG A 75 -2.72 -28.14 1.17
CA ARG A 75 -4.09 -28.64 1.09
C ARG A 75 -4.14 -30.07 0.58
N MET A 76 -3.33 -30.40 -0.43
CA MET A 76 -3.21 -31.75 -0.98
C MET A 76 -2.49 -32.74 -0.05
N ARG A 77 -1.67 -32.24 0.89
CA ARG A 77 -1.08 -33.06 1.96
C ARG A 77 -2.05 -33.38 3.10
N GLY A 78 -3.21 -32.73 3.13
CA GLY A 78 -4.22 -32.89 4.18
C GLY A 78 -4.13 -31.86 5.30
N ASP A 79 -3.30 -30.82 5.14
CA ASP A 79 -3.21 -29.72 6.09
C ASP A 79 -4.45 -28.81 5.99
N ASP A 80 -4.86 -28.22 7.12
CA ASP A 80 -5.93 -27.24 7.19
C ASP A 80 -5.40 -25.88 6.71
N THR A 81 -5.59 -25.62 5.41
CA THR A 81 -5.02 -24.44 4.74
C THR A 81 -5.96 -23.24 4.74
N LEU A 82 -5.43 -22.05 5.03
CA LEU A 82 -6.13 -20.79 4.86
C LEU A 82 -5.26 -19.78 4.11
N TRP A 83 -5.76 -19.26 2.99
CA TRP A 83 -5.18 -18.11 2.30
C TRP A 83 -6.10 -16.91 2.47
N VAL A 84 -5.70 -15.96 3.32
CA VAL A 84 -6.52 -14.80 3.67
C VAL A 84 -6.31 -13.68 2.65
N PRO A 85 -7.35 -13.26 1.91
CA PRO A 85 -7.25 -12.12 1.01
C PRO A 85 -7.34 -10.79 1.74
N GLY A 86 -6.70 -9.79 1.16
CA GLY A 86 -6.93 -8.41 1.55
C GLY A 86 -6.54 -7.43 0.46
N VAL A 87 -6.97 -6.18 0.61
CA VAL A 87 -6.57 -5.06 -0.26
C VAL A 87 -6.19 -3.86 0.60
N ASP A 88 -5.15 -3.13 0.20
CA ASP A 88 -4.64 -1.97 0.92
C ASP A 88 -5.11 -0.67 0.28
N HIS A 89 -5.72 0.20 1.08
CA HIS A 89 -6.07 1.58 0.73
C HIS A 89 -4.88 2.42 0.22
N ALA A 90 -3.64 2.04 0.55
CA ALA A 90 -2.40 2.63 0.05
C ALA A 90 -2.25 4.16 0.27
N SER A 91 -3.03 4.75 1.19
CA SER A 91 -2.96 6.13 1.65
C SER A 91 -2.47 7.14 0.58
N ILE A 92 -1.24 7.63 0.69
CA ILE A 92 -0.63 8.62 -0.20
C ILE A 92 -0.49 8.14 -1.66
N GLY A 93 -0.32 6.82 -1.88
CA GLY A 93 -0.27 6.22 -3.21
C GLY A 93 -1.60 6.32 -3.94
N ALA A 94 -2.70 5.96 -3.27
CA ALA A 94 -4.05 6.10 -3.84
C ALA A 94 -4.40 7.57 -4.07
N GLN A 95 -4.04 8.44 -3.12
CA GLN A 95 -4.20 9.89 -3.25
C GLN A 95 -3.49 10.43 -4.49
N PHE A 96 -2.24 10.04 -4.72
CA PHE A 96 -1.45 10.48 -5.86
C PHE A 96 -2.06 10.06 -7.21
N VAL A 97 -2.61 8.84 -7.28
CA VAL A 97 -3.27 8.36 -8.50
C VAL A 97 -4.57 9.12 -8.74
N LEU A 98 -5.42 9.27 -7.72
CA LEU A 98 -6.68 10.01 -7.85
C LEU A 98 -6.44 11.48 -8.20
N ASP A 99 -5.44 12.12 -7.58
CA ASP A 99 -5.08 13.52 -7.84
C ASP A 99 -4.73 13.74 -9.32
N LYS A 100 -4.08 12.77 -9.96
CA LYS A 100 -3.81 12.82 -11.42
C LYS A 100 -5.08 12.67 -12.26
N ILE A 101 -5.99 11.78 -11.86
CA ILE A 101 -7.25 11.56 -12.57
C ILE A 101 -8.09 12.84 -12.53
N ILE A 102 -8.30 13.42 -11.35
CA ILE A 102 -9.10 14.64 -11.23
C ILE A 102 -8.43 15.86 -11.88
N ALA A 103 -7.10 15.94 -11.87
CA ALA A 103 -6.37 17.00 -12.57
C ALA A 103 -6.57 16.92 -14.09
N ALA A 104 -6.65 15.72 -14.66
CA ALA A 104 -6.97 15.53 -16.07
C ALA A 104 -8.41 15.93 -16.42
N GLU A 105 -9.31 15.93 -15.43
CA GLU A 105 -10.68 16.44 -15.54
C GLU A 105 -10.78 17.96 -15.31
N GLY A 106 -9.66 18.64 -15.03
CA GLY A 106 -9.61 20.07 -14.74
C GLY A 106 -9.93 20.43 -13.28
N GLU A 107 -9.98 19.45 -12.39
CA GLU A 107 -10.29 19.61 -10.96
C GLU A 107 -9.05 19.41 -10.07
N SER A 108 -9.16 19.79 -8.80
CA SER A 108 -8.11 19.60 -7.80
C SER A 108 -8.71 19.30 -6.43
N ARG A 109 -7.89 18.80 -5.50
CA ARG A 109 -8.29 18.63 -4.09
C ARG A 109 -8.84 19.93 -3.50
N ALA A 110 -8.23 21.06 -3.86
CA ALA A 110 -8.62 22.38 -3.35
C ALA A 110 -9.95 22.86 -3.93
N SER A 111 -10.22 22.62 -5.22
CA SER A 111 -11.49 23.02 -5.85
C SER A 111 -12.66 22.15 -5.39
N LEU A 112 -12.44 20.84 -5.18
CA LEU A 112 -13.47 19.91 -4.74
C LEU A 112 -13.82 20.05 -3.25
N GLY A 113 -12.85 20.40 -2.41
CA GLY A 113 -12.99 20.32 -0.96
C GLY A 113 -13.02 18.87 -0.45
N ARG A 114 -13.07 18.71 0.87
CA ARG A 114 -12.82 17.41 1.54
C ARG A 114 -13.88 16.35 1.22
N GLU A 115 -15.15 16.63 1.48
CA GLU A 115 -16.19 15.59 1.39
C GLU A 115 -16.37 15.09 -0.05
N PRO A 116 -16.50 15.95 -1.09
CA PRO A 116 -16.58 15.47 -2.47
C PRO A 116 -15.34 14.69 -2.92
N TYR A 117 -14.15 15.09 -2.45
CA TYR A 117 -12.93 14.34 -2.71
C TYR A 117 -12.95 12.94 -2.08
N LEU A 118 -13.40 12.82 -0.82
CA LEU A 118 -13.51 11.53 -0.15
C LEU A 118 -14.53 10.61 -0.83
N GLU A 119 -15.65 11.14 -1.31
CA GLU A 119 -16.61 10.37 -2.10
C GLU A 119 -15.98 9.82 -3.39
N ARG A 120 -15.21 10.66 -4.12
CA ARG A 120 -14.45 10.21 -5.30
C ARG A 120 -13.41 9.15 -4.94
N MET A 121 -12.70 9.33 -3.83
CA MET A 121 -11.73 8.35 -3.33
C MET A 121 -12.38 7.01 -3.04
N TRP A 122 -13.52 6.98 -2.34
CA TRP A 122 -14.25 5.74 -2.09
C TRP A 122 -14.71 5.04 -3.37
N ARG A 123 -15.20 5.79 -4.35
CA ARG A 123 -15.56 5.24 -5.67
C ARG A 123 -14.35 4.61 -6.36
N PHE A 124 -13.25 5.36 -6.45
CA PHE A 124 -12.00 4.91 -7.06
C PHE A 124 -11.45 3.63 -6.38
N MET A 125 -11.44 3.59 -5.05
CA MET A 125 -10.99 2.43 -4.30
C MET A 125 -11.89 1.20 -4.55
N ASN A 126 -13.22 1.38 -4.56
CA ASN A 126 -14.16 0.28 -4.79
C ASN A 126 -14.04 -0.30 -6.21
N GLU A 127 -13.90 0.55 -7.23
CA GLU A 127 -13.66 0.12 -8.61
C GLU A 127 -12.34 -0.66 -8.73
N THR A 128 -11.26 -0.13 -8.15
CA THR A 128 -9.94 -0.75 -8.18
C THR A 128 -9.92 -2.10 -7.44
N ARG A 129 -10.57 -2.20 -6.28
CA ARG A 129 -10.70 -3.45 -5.53
C ARG A 129 -11.41 -4.54 -6.34
N SER A 130 -12.47 -4.18 -7.06
CA SER A 130 -13.19 -5.12 -7.94
C SER A 130 -12.28 -5.68 -9.03
N ILE A 131 -11.51 -4.80 -9.69
CA ILE A 131 -10.53 -5.17 -10.73
C ILE A 131 -9.47 -6.11 -10.16
N ILE A 132 -8.88 -5.77 -9.00
CA ILE A 132 -7.86 -6.59 -8.32
C ILE A 132 -8.41 -7.99 -8.01
N GLY A 133 -9.63 -8.08 -7.47
CA GLY A 133 -10.27 -9.35 -7.17
C GLY A 133 -10.45 -10.19 -8.43
N GLU A 134 -10.96 -9.59 -9.51
CA GLU A 134 -11.16 -10.28 -10.78
C GLU A 134 -9.85 -10.79 -11.39
N GLN A 135 -8.78 -10.00 -11.33
CA GLN A 135 -7.47 -10.42 -11.84
C GLN A 135 -6.90 -11.63 -11.08
N HIS A 136 -7.08 -11.70 -9.76
CA HIS A 136 -6.68 -12.88 -8.98
C HIS A 136 -7.55 -14.12 -9.29
N ARG A 137 -8.87 -13.94 -9.47
CA ARG A 137 -9.76 -15.02 -9.90
C ARG A 137 -9.37 -15.54 -11.28
N ARG A 138 -9.06 -14.63 -12.20
CA ARG A 138 -8.59 -14.97 -13.55
C ARG A 138 -7.25 -15.69 -13.55
N LEU A 139 -6.36 -15.39 -12.59
CA LEU A 139 -5.12 -16.13 -12.37
C LEU A 139 -5.35 -17.54 -11.80
N GLY A 140 -6.55 -17.83 -11.28
CA GLY A 140 -6.88 -19.11 -10.67
C GLY A 140 -6.50 -19.21 -9.20
N ALA A 141 -6.28 -18.09 -8.50
CA ALA A 141 -5.86 -18.07 -7.10
C ALA A 141 -6.89 -18.78 -6.18
N SER A 142 -6.43 -19.76 -5.38
CA SER A 142 -7.27 -20.57 -4.47
C SER A 142 -7.52 -19.92 -3.10
N ILE A 143 -7.90 -18.64 -3.16
CA ILE A 143 -8.11 -17.72 -2.04
C ILE A 143 -9.48 -17.94 -1.38
N ASP A 144 -9.56 -17.80 -0.06
CA ASP A 144 -10.84 -17.75 0.68
C ASP A 144 -11.45 -16.33 0.61
N TRP A 145 -12.21 -16.07 -0.47
CA TRP A 145 -12.88 -14.79 -0.70
C TRP A 145 -13.92 -14.43 0.37
N SER A 146 -14.41 -15.39 1.16
CA SER A 146 -15.36 -15.11 2.25
C SER A 146 -14.73 -14.26 3.38
N ARG A 147 -13.40 -14.21 3.44
CA ARG A 147 -12.61 -13.52 4.48
C ARG A 147 -11.89 -12.28 3.97
N GLU A 148 -12.25 -11.74 2.81
CA GLU A 148 -11.61 -10.54 2.26
C GLU A 148 -11.63 -9.38 3.27
N ARG A 149 -10.45 -8.79 3.48
CA ARG A 149 -10.27 -7.59 4.29
C ARG A 149 -9.88 -6.39 3.45
N PHE A 150 -10.30 -5.22 3.91
CA PHE A 150 -9.84 -3.95 3.38
C PHE A 150 -9.29 -3.13 4.54
N THR A 151 -8.14 -2.49 4.36
CA THR A 151 -7.46 -1.80 5.46
C THR A 151 -8.28 -0.65 6.07
N MET A 152 -9.26 -0.11 5.35
CA MET A 152 -10.21 0.90 5.84
C MET A 152 -11.60 0.34 6.18
N ASP A 153 -11.79 -0.99 6.20
CA ASP A 153 -13.01 -1.60 6.73
C ASP A 153 -13.12 -1.42 8.25
N GLU A 154 -14.32 -1.64 8.80
CA GLU A 154 -14.59 -1.42 10.23
C GLU A 154 -13.72 -2.30 11.15
N GLY A 155 -13.45 -3.54 10.74
CA GLY A 155 -12.65 -4.48 11.51
C GLY A 155 -11.19 -4.04 11.56
N SER A 156 -10.61 -3.72 10.41
CA SER A 156 -9.25 -3.22 10.25
C SER A 156 -9.04 -1.89 10.98
N ALA A 157 -9.98 -0.94 10.82
CA ALA A 157 -9.92 0.35 11.52
C ALA A 157 -9.98 0.20 13.05
N ARG A 158 -10.80 -0.75 13.55
CA ARG A 158 -10.85 -1.07 14.98
C ARG A 158 -9.53 -1.68 15.47
N ALA A 159 -8.92 -2.56 14.68
CA ALA A 159 -7.62 -3.14 15.00
C ALA A 159 -6.53 -2.07 15.13
N VAL A 160 -6.47 -1.12 14.19
CA VAL A 160 -5.52 0.00 14.23
C VAL A 160 -5.74 0.89 15.46
N ARG A 161 -6.99 1.26 15.78
CA ARG A 161 -7.30 2.06 16.98
C ARG A 161 -6.91 1.34 18.27
N ALA A 162 -7.16 0.02 18.35
CA ALA A 162 -6.77 -0.79 19.50
C ALA A 162 -5.24 -0.88 19.63
N ALA A 163 -4.53 -1.07 18.52
CA ALA A 163 -3.06 -1.09 18.49
C ALA A 163 -2.49 0.27 18.94
N PHE A 164 -3.00 1.37 18.39
CA PHE A 164 -2.61 2.73 18.78
C PHE A 164 -2.81 2.96 20.29
N LYS A 165 -3.99 2.60 20.83
CA LYS A 165 -4.28 2.74 22.26
C LYS A 165 -3.32 1.92 23.13
N ARG A 166 -3.00 0.68 22.73
CA ARG A 166 -2.04 -0.17 23.45
C ARG A 166 -0.63 0.45 23.46
N LEU A 167 -0.18 0.97 22.31
CA LEU A 167 1.13 1.63 22.22
C LEU A 167 1.16 2.94 23.01
N TRP A 168 0.07 3.71 23.01
CA TRP A 168 -0.10 4.90 23.84
C TRP A 168 -0.03 4.57 25.34
N ASP A 169 -0.80 3.57 25.79
CA ASP A 169 -0.82 3.14 27.20
C ASP A 169 0.54 2.61 27.67
N ALA A 170 1.32 2.04 26.75
CA ALA A 170 2.69 1.60 27.00
C ALA A 170 3.73 2.74 26.95
N GLY A 171 3.33 3.99 26.67
CA GLY A 171 4.24 5.13 26.55
C GLY A 171 5.09 5.12 25.28
N LEU A 172 4.74 4.32 24.28
CA LEU A 172 5.46 4.19 23.00
C LEU A 172 4.97 5.15 21.91
N VAL A 173 3.80 5.77 22.12
CA VAL A 173 3.28 6.84 21.26
C VAL A 173 3.27 8.13 22.06
N TYR A 174 3.81 9.19 21.45
CA TYR A 174 3.83 10.53 22.05
C TYR A 174 3.55 11.59 20.98
N ARG A 175 3.26 12.81 21.42
CA ARG A 175 3.16 13.99 20.58
C ARG A 175 4.22 14.99 21.02
N GLY A 176 5.03 15.45 20.07
CA GLY A 176 6.06 16.45 20.31
C GLY A 176 6.39 17.19 19.02
N GLU A 177 7.25 18.19 19.16
CA GLU A 177 7.84 18.90 18.03
C GLU A 177 9.15 18.22 17.67
N ALA A 178 9.33 17.90 16.39
CA ALA A 178 10.51 17.24 15.87
C ALA A 178 10.75 17.69 14.43
N LEU A 179 12.00 17.56 13.96
CA LEU A 179 12.30 17.70 12.55
C LEU A 179 11.65 16.53 11.81
N VAL A 180 10.88 16.85 10.77
CA VAL A 180 10.15 15.88 9.96
C VAL A 180 10.48 16.11 8.48
N ASN A 181 10.47 15.04 7.69
CA ASN A 181 10.49 15.19 6.24
C ASN A 181 9.12 15.70 5.78
N TRP A 182 9.10 16.88 5.16
CA TRP A 182 7.88 17.51 4.67
C TRP A 182 7.86 17.53 3.13
N CYS A 183 6.79 17.02 2.53
CA CYS A 183 6.60 17.14 1.09
C CYS A 183 5.75 18.37 0.76
N PRO A 184 6.31 19.45 0.16
CA PRO A 184 5.57 20.67 -0.15
C PRO A 184 4.49 20.47 -1.22
N ARG A 185 4.61 19.43 -2.07
CA ARG A 185 3.59 19.09 -3.07
C ARG A 185 2.40 18.35 -2.46
N CYS A 186 2.69 17.34 -1.65
CA CYS A 186 1.64 16.50 -1.05
C CYS A 186 0.93 17.22 0.11
N LEU A 187 1.62 18.17 0.75
CA LEU A 187 1.19 18.91 1.95
C LEU A 187 1.03 17.98 3.16
N THR A 188 2.01 17.09 3.35
CA THR A 188 2.04 16.15 4.48
C THR A 188 3.48 15.79 4.84
N THR A 189 3.65 15.26 6.04
CA THR A 189 4.88 14.59 6.47
C THR A 189 5.04 13.25 5.75
N ILE A 190 6.29 12.85 5.52
CA ILE A 190 6.68 11.53 5.00
C ILE A 190 7.68 10.88 5.95
N SER A 191 7.64 9.55 6.04
CA SER A 191 8.64 8.79 6.79
C SER A 191 9.97 8.70 6.02
N ASP A 192 11.05 8.37 6.71
CA ASP A 192 12.35 8.16 6.05
C ASP A 192 12.30 7.04 5.00
N LEU A 193 11.50 5.99 5.24
CA LEU A 193 11.32 4.88 4.29
C LEU A 193 10.59 5.28 3.01
N GLU A 194 9.84 6.39 3.03
CA GLU A 194 9.17 6.96 1.86
C GLU A 194 10.04 7.99 1.15
N ASN A 195 11.20 8.35 1.72
CA ASN A 195 12.12 9.33 1.17
C ASN A 195 13.17 8.64 0.29
N VAL A 196 13.15 8.94 -1.00
CA VAL A 196 14.10 8.40 -1.99
C VAL A 196 15.13 9.47 -2.29
N HIS A 197 16.40 9.14 -2.05
CA HIS A 197 17.52 10.05 -2.30
C HIS A 197 17.93 9.99 -3.77
N HIS A 198 18.18 11.16 -4.34
CA HIS A 198 18.76 11.30 -5.67
C HIS A 198 19.84 12.39 -5.64
N ASP A 199 20.92 12.15 -6.37
CA ASP A 199 22.01 13.11 -6.47
C ASP A 199 21.61 14.28 -7.37
N GLU A 200 21.83 15.51 -6.89
CA GLU A 200 21.63 16.73 -7.66
C GLU A 200 22.90 17.59 -7.65
N THR A 201 23.26 18.14 -8.80
CA THR A 201 24.35 19.13 -8.89
C THR A 201 23.87 20.44 -8.26
N GLY A 202 24.47 20.79 -7.12
CA GLY A 202 24.19 22.05 -6.41
C GLY A 202 25.36 23.03 -6.43
N THR A 203 25.17 24.13 -5.71
CA THR A 203 26.21 25.14 -5.45
C THR A 203 26.55 25.16 -3.97
N ILE A 204 27.85 25.25 -3.64
CA ILE A 204 28.30 25.54 -2.29
C ILE A 204 28.57 27.04 -2.15
N TRP A 205 27.82 27.69 -1.26
CA TRP A 205 27.92 29.12 -0.98
C TRP A 205 28.82 29.33 0.23
N THR A 206 29.61 30.40 0.24
CA THR A 206 30.38 30.83 1.42
C THR A 206 29.83 32.17 1.92
N ILE A 207 29.33 32.18 3.15
CA ILE A 207 28.68 33.34 3.78
C ILE A 207 29.55 33.82 4.95
N ARG A 208 29.68 35.14 5.11
CA ARG A 208 30.46 35.74 6.20
C ARG A 208 29.53 36.36 7.24
N TYR A 209 29.72 35.98 8.49
CA TYR A 209 29.07 36.55 9.67
C TYR A 209 30.05 37.42 10.44
N HIS A 210 29.82 38.72 10.48
CA HIS A 210 30.66 39.64 11.23
C HIS A 210 30.49 39.43 12.75
N LEU A 211 31.60 39.44 13.48
CA LEU A 211 31.58 39.37 14.93
C LEU A 211 31.10 40.70 15.51
N GLU A 212 30.43 40.64 16.65
CA GLU A 212 29.96 41.82 17.37
C GLU A 212 31.14 42.56 18.03
N ARG A 213 31.12 43.89 17.97
CA ARG A 213 31.98 44.77 18.78
C ARG A 213 31.39 44.93 20.18
N GLU A 214 32.14 45.55 21.09
CA GLU A 214 31.65 45.85 22.46
C GLU A 214 30.41 46.75 22.48
N ASP A 215 30.20 47.57 21.45
CA ASP A 215 29.05 48.49 21.31
C ASP A 215 27.83 47.86 20.62
N GLY A 216 27.87 46.56 20.32
CA GLY A 216 26.81 45.84 19.65
C GLY A 216 26.79 45.97 18.12
N THR A 217 27.75 46.67 17.53
CA THR A 217 27.81 46.85 16.06
C THR A 217 28.69 45.79 15.40
N PRO A 218 28.45 45.44 14.11
CA PRO A 218 29.28 44.46 13.41
C PRO A 218 30.71 44.95 13.19
N ASP A 219 31.70 44.06 13.40
CA ASP A 219 33.10 44.33 13.09
C ASP A 219 33.46 43.92 11.65
N PRO A 220 33.63 44.85 10.69
CA PRO A 220 34.03 44.54 9.32
C PRO A 220 35.36 43.77 9.18
N GLN A 221 36.22 43.79 10.20
CA GLN A 221 37.53 43.14 10.16
C GLN A 221 37.57 41.75 10.81
N ARG A 222 36.51 41.36 11.52
CA ARG A 222 36.42 40.05 12.18
C ARG A 222 35.13 39.35 11.80
N TRP A 223 35.23 38.15 11.25
CA TRP A 223 34.07 37.36 10.82
C TRP A 223 34.33 35.87 10.94
N ILE A 224 33.24 35.10 10.96
CA ILE A 224 33.22 33.66 10.75
C ILE A 224 32.71 33.40 9.33
N SER A 225 33.28 32.41 8.65
CA SER A 225 32.81 31.97 7.33
C SER A 225 32.08 30.63 7.47
N VAL A 226 30.89 30.54 6.90
CA VAL A 226 30.07 29.31 6.87
C VAL A 226 29.88 28.88 5.41
N ALA A 227 30.12 27.61 5.13
CA ALA A 227 29.82 27.01 3.83
C ALA A 227 28.46 26.29 3.89
N THR A 228 27.54 26.59 2.97
CA THR A 228 26.20 26.00 2.93
C THR A 228 25.74 25.74 1.50
N THR A 229 24.92 24.69 1.32
CA THR A 229 24.20 24.43 0.07
C THR A 229 22.81 25.10 0.04
N ARG A 230 22.37 25.70 1.15
CA ARG A 230 21.03 26.25 1.37
C ARG A 230 21.12 27.68 1.91
N PRO A 231 21.57 28.67 1.12
CA PRO A 231 21.72 30.05 1.59
C PRO A 231 20.40 30.69 2.04
N GLU A 232 19.26 30.20 1.58
CA GLU A 232 17.93 30.67 1.98
C GLU A 232 17.57 30.34 3.44
N THR A 233 18.26 29.39 4.08
CA THR A 233 18.01 29.02 5.48
C THR A 233 18.72 29.92 6.49
N LEU A 234 19.57 30.84 6.02
CA LEU A 234 20.35 31.80 6.83
C LEU A 234 19.52 32.52 7.90
N LEU A 235 18.27 32.85 7.58
CA LEU A 235 17.36 33.58 8.48
C LEU A 235 16.84 32.72 9.64
N GLY A 236 17.06 31.40 9.60
CA GLY A 236 16.74 30.45 10.65
C GLY A 236 17.93 30.08 11.52
N ASP A 237 19.10 30.69 11.31
CA ASP A 237 20.29 30.44 12.12
C ASP A 237 20.08 30.93 13.56
N THR A 238 20.51 30.14 14.54
CA THR A 238 20.40 30.39 15.99
C THR A 238 21.68 30.07 16.72
#